data_AF-A0A0D1W4K9-F1
#
_entry.id   AF-A0A0D1W4K9-F1
#
_cell.length_a   1.000
_cell.length_b   1.000
_cell.length_c   1.000
_cell.angle_alpha   90.00
_cell.angle_beta   90.00
_cell.angle_gamma   90.00
#
_symmetry.space_group_name_H-M   'P 1'
#
loop_
_entity.id
_entity.type
_entity.pdbx_description
1 polymer ?
#
loop_
_entity_poly.entity_id
_entity_poly.type
_entity_poly.pdbx_seq_one_letter_code
_entity_poly.pdbx_strand_id
1 'polypeptide(L)'
;MAVAGTIIPWFNSAGAYSSTGTDTIEGLESPAFNSSFAFLILMMGVLNFLFLVCSIRTNAALFVIFSAAVPGFAALAGAHWKIALGQTEAAETLTVASGALFFVCALGGWYILCAQMLESTDMPFQLPVGDLSHLLKRKPSAKSEEHSA
;
A
#
# COMPACT_ATOMS: atom_id res chain seq x y z
N MET A 1 7.48 4.09 -7.17
CA MET A 1 8.32 3.79 -8.35
C MET A 1 7.73 4.28 -9.68
N ALA A 2 6.40 4.35 -9.87
CA ALA A 2 5.79 4.87 -11.13
C ALA A 2 5.90 6.40 -11.33
N VAL A 3 5.83 7.20 -10.26
CA VAL A 3 5.86 8.69 -10.37
C VAL A 3 7.20 9.23 -10.88
N ALA A 4 8.30 8.50 -10.64
CA ALA A 4 9.61 8.87 -11.15
C ALA A 4 9.63 8.78 -12.69
N GLY A 5 8.95 7.79 -13.27
CA GLY A 5 8.81 7.66 -14.72
C GLY A 5 8.04 8.80 -15.37
N THR A 6 7.07 9.39 -14.66
CA THR A 6 6.22 10.46 -15.22
C THR A 6 6.84 11.85 -15.17
N ILE A 7 7.84 12.06 -14.32
CA ILE A 7 8.55 13.35 -14.19
C ILE A 7 9.88 13.38 -14.95
N ILE A 8 10.34 12.25 -15.49
CA ILE A 8 11.52 12.20 -16.35
C ILE A 8 11.09 12.72 -17.72
N PRO A 9 11.59 13.90 -18.17
CA PRO A 9 11.12 14.55 -19.38
C PRO A 9 11.31 13.68 -20.64
N TRP A 10 12.28 12.76 -20.64
CA TRP A 10 12.53 11.82 -21.74
C TRP A 10 11.42 10.76 -21.94
N PHE A 11 10.68 10.35 -20.89
CA PHE A 11 9.62 9.35 -21.03
C PHE A 11 8.33 9.89 -21.69
N ASN A 12 8.20 11.23 -21.85
CA ASN A 12 7.09 11.95 -22.49
C ASN A 12 5.66 11.45 -22.15
N SER A 13 5.46 10.86 -20.96
CA SER A 13 4.14 10.31 -20.56
C SER A 13 3.07 11.38 -20.38
N ALA A 14 3.48 12.63 -20.14
CA ALA A 14 2.61 13.81 -20.06
C ALA A 14 2.37 14.48 -21.43
N GLY A 15 3.25 14.27 -22.42
CA GLY A 15 3.12 14.89 -23.75
C GLY A 15 1.87 14.44 -24.52
N ALA A 16 1.37 13.23 -24.27
CA ALA A 16 0.11 12.73 -24.85
C ALA A 16 -1.15 13.40 -24.28
N TYR A 17 -1.03 14.08 -23.13
CA TYR A 17 -2.13 14.77 -22.46
C TYR A 17 -2.06 16.31 -22.61
N SER A 18 -1.04 16.84 -23.28
CA SER A 18 -0.94 18.26 -23.65
C SER A 18 -1.73 18.51 -24.95
N SER A 19 -2.45 19.63 -25.00
CA SER A 19 -3.15 20.11 -26.20
C SER A 19 -2.19 20.44 -27.37
N THR A 20 -0.90 20.64 -27.08
CA THR A 20 0.14 21.05 -28.04
C THR A 20 1.19 19.95 -28.30
N GLY A 21 1.25 18.90 -27.45
CA GLY A 21 2.14 17.75 -27.64
C GLY A 21 3.61 17.97 -27.22
N THR A 22 3.99 19.19 -26.84
CA THR A 22 5.36 19.58 -26.47
C THR A 22 5.52 20.08 -25.04
N ASP A 23 4.43 20.47 -24.37
CA ASP A 23 4.49 21.03 -23.02
C ASP A 23 4.22 19.96 -21.95
N THR A 24 5.30 19.37 -21.46
CA THR A 24 5.28 18.30 -20.44
C THR A 24 4.69 18.77 -19.11
N ILE A 25 4.69 20.08 -18.83
CA ILE A 25 4.15 20.67 -17.60
C ILE A 25 2.63 20.75 -17.64
N GLU A 26 2.02 21.18 -18.76
CA GLU A 26 0.55 21.20 -18.93
C GLU A 26 -0.06 19.80 -18.88
N GLY A 27 0.61 18.83 -19.50
CA GLY A 27 0.14 17.44 -19.51
C GLY A 27 0.14 16.79 -18.12
N LEU A 28 1.00 17.27 -17.21
CA LEU A 28 1.08 16.81 -15.82
C LEU A 28 -0.06 17.37 -14.95
N GLU A 29 -0.57 18.56 -15.29
CA GLU A 29 -1.72 19.18 -14.64
C GLU A 29 -3.06 18.74 -15.24
N SER A 30 -3.04 18.03 -16.37
CA SER A 30 -4.25 17.54 -17.02
C SER A 30 -5.11 16.67 -16.07
N PRO A 31 -6.42 16.92 -15.97
CA PRO A 31 -7.35 16.10 -15.17
C PRO A 31 -7.31 14.62 -15.57
N ALA A 32 -7.08 14.34 -16.86
CA ALA A 32 -7.03 12.98 -17.38
C ALA A 32 -5.79 12.21 -16.90
N PHE A 33 -4.65 12.89 -16.77
CA PHE A 33 -3.42 12.32 -16.23
C PHE A 33 -3.55 12.01 -14.73
N ASN A 34 -4.04 12.99 -13.95
CA ASN A 34 -4.28 12.80 -12.51
C ASN A 34 -5.31 11.70 -12.20
N SER A 35 -6.36 11.58 -13.02
CA SER A 35 -7.36 10.51 -12.87
C SER A 35 -6.77 9.12 -13.15
N SER A 36 -5.95 8.99 -14.20
CA SER A 36 -5.28 7.72 -14.53
C SER A 36 -4.29 7.30 -13.43
N PHE A 37 -3.59 8.27 -12.85
CA PHE A 37 -2.68 8.05 -11.73
C PHE A 37 -3.42 7.61 -10.46
N ALA A 38 -4.58 8.21 -10.17
CA ALA A 38 -5.45 7.81 -9.07
C ALA A 38 -5.92 6.36 -9.20
N PHE A 39 -6.27 5.90 -10.42
CA PHE A 39 -6.62 4.49 -10.66
C PHE A 39 -5.46 3.52 -10.37
N LEU A 40 -4.23 3.88 -10.71
CA LEU A 40 -3.06 3.06 -10.39
C LEU A 40 -2.89 2.92 -8.87
N ILE A 41 -3.03 4.02 -8.13
CA ILE A 41 -2.95 4.02 -6.66
C ILE A 41 -4.10 3.19 -6.06
N LEU A 42 -5.30 3.30 -6.62
CA LEU A 42 -6.44 2.52 -6.18
C LEU A 42 -6.22 1.01 -6.37
N MET A 43 -5.70 0.59 -7.53
CA MET A 43 -5.37 -0.82 -7.77
C MET A 43 -4.30 -1.34 -6.80
N MET A 44 -3.33 -0.49 -6.43
CA MET A 44 -2.38 -0.81 -5.37
C MET A 44 -3.07 -0.98 -4.01
N GLY A 45 -4.05 -0.12 -3.70
CA GLY A 45 -4.90 -0.25 -2.51
C GLY A 45 -5.71 -1.56 -2.49
N VAL A 46 -6.25 -1.99 -3.63
CA VAL A 46 -6.97 -3.28 -3.77
C VAL A 46 -6.05 -4.46 -3.51
N LEU A 47 -4.82 -4.42 -4.05
CA LEU A 47 -3.80 -5.44 -3.77
C LEU A 47 -3.45 -5.46 -2.27
N ASN A 48 -3.34 -4.30 -1.64
CA ASN A 48 -3.08 -4.20 -0.21
C ASN A 48 -4.25 -4.72 0.65
N PHE A 49 -5.49 -4.59 0.17
CA PHE A 49 -6.65 -5.21 0.79
C PHE A 49 -6.61 -6.74 0.72
N LEU A 50 -6.16 -7.31 -0.41
CA LEU A 50 -5.92 -8.75 -0.50
C LEU A 50 -4.85 -9.21 0.51
N PHE A 51 -3.77 -8.42 0.65
CA PHE A 51 -2.75 -8.67 1.66
C PHE A 51 -3.27 -8.54 3.09
N LEU A 52 -4.17 -7.60 3.36
CA LEU A 52 -4.86 -7.49 4.64
C LEU A 52 -5.60 -8.80 4.98
N VAL A 53 -6.38 -9.36 4.04
CA VAL A 53 -7.10 -10.63 4.24
C VAL A 53 -6.13 -11.79 4.49
N CYS A 54 -5.01 -11.84 3.77
CA CYS A 54 -3.99 -12.86 3.97
C CYS A 54 -3.28 -12.72 5.33
N SER A 55 -3.03 -11.48 5.78
CA SER A 55 -2.27 -11.17 6.99
C SER A 55 -2.93 -11.65 8.28
N ILE A 56 -4.25 -11.89 8.27
CA ILE A 56 -5.01 -12.42 9.40
C ILE A 56 -4.43 -13.76 9.90
N ARG A 57 -3.81 -14.55 9.00
CA ARG A 57 -3.17 -15.83 9.35
C ARG A 57 -1.71 -15.73 9.76
N THR A 58 -1.02 -14.62 9.51
CA THR A 58 0.42 -14.53 9.74
C THR A 58 0.75 -13.85 11.06
N ASN A 59 0.27 -12.62 11.29
CA ASN A 59 0.83 -11.78 12.35
C ASN A 59 -0.05 -10.54 12.63
N ALA A 60 -0.31 -10.22 13.90
CA ALA A 60 -1.07 -9.04 14.33
C ALA A 60 -0.43 -7.74 13.85
N ALA A 61 0.90 -7.66 13.92
CA ALA A 61 1.64 -6.49 13.49
C ALA A 61 1.47 -6.24 11.98
N LEU A 62 1.49 -7.30 11.16
CA LEU A 62 1.22 -7.17 9.71
C LEU A 62 -0.22 -6.72 9.44
N PHE A 63 -1.19 -7.24 10.20
CA PHE A 63 -2.58 -6.84 10.07
C PHE A 63 -2.79 -5.35 10.40
N VAL A 64 -2.16 -4.84 11.48
CA VAL A 64 -2.21 -3.42 11.84
C VAL A 64 -1.61 -2.55 10.73
N ILE A 65 -0.47 -2.94 10.15
CA ILE A 65 0.14 -2.21 9.04
C ILE A 65 -0.77 -2.18 7.82
N PHE A 66 -1.29 -3.33 7.39
CA PHE A 66 -2.15 -3.38 6.21
C PHE A 66 -3.49 -2.66 6.46
N SER A 67 -4.02 -2.68 7.68
CA SER A 67 -5.27 -1.99 8.02
C SER A 67 -5.13 -0.46 8.04
N ALA A 68 -3.94 0.07 8.33
CA ALA A 68 -3.61 1.48 8.15
C ALA A 68 -3.27 1.82 6.68
N ALA A 69 -2.63 0.90 5.96
CA ALA A 69 -2.20 1.14 4.59
C ALA A 69 -3.36 1.15 3.58
N VAL A 70 -4.39 0.30 3.74
CA VAL A 70 -5.58 0.30 2.87
C VAL A 70 -6.29 1.67 2.81
N PRO A 71 -6.69 2.28 3.95
CA PRO A 71 -7.25 3.63 3.94
C PRO A 71 -6.21 4.68 3.52
N GLY A 72 -4.91 4.45 3.75
CA GLY A 72 -3.84 5.34 3.27
C GLY A 72 -3.78 5.44 1.75
N PHE A 73 -3.83 4.30 1.05
CA PHE A 73 -3.90 4.25 -0.42
C PHE A 73 -5.23 4.80 -0.96
N ALA A 74 -6.36 4.52 -0.28
CA ALA A 74 -7.66 5.06 -0.68
C ALA A 74 -7.72 6.59 -0.56
N ALA A 75 -7.19 7.15 0.54
CA ALA A 75 -7.08 8.58 0.75
C ALA A 75 -6.16 9.24 -0.28
N LEU A 76 -5.05 8.59 -0.65
CA LEU A 76 -4.14 9.11 -1.68
C LEU A 76 -4.79 9.12 -3.08
N ALA A 77 -5.49 8.05 -3.46
CA ALA A 77 -6.25 8.01 -4.71
C ALA A 77 -7.33 9.10 -4.74
N GLY A 78 -8.04 9.28 -3.63
CA GLY A 78 -9.01 10.37 -3.45
C GLY A 78 -8.38 11.75 -3.61
N ALA A 79 -7.16 11.96 -3.11
CA ALA A 79 -6.46 13.23 -3.23
C ALA A 79 -6.22 13.59 -4.70
N HIS A 80 -5.73 12.64 -5.50
CA HIS A 80 -5.49 12.85 -6.93
C HIS A 80 -6.77 13.11 -7.73
N TRP A 81 -7.89 12.46 -7.38
CA TRP A 81 -9.18 12.80 -8.00
C TRP A 81 -9.68 14.19 -7.59
N LYS A 82 -9.44 14.62 -6.35
CA LYS A 82 -9.78 15.97 -5.89
C LYS A 82 -8.92 17.04 -6.57
N ILE A 83 -7.65 16.75 -6.83
CA ILE A 83 -6.76 17.58 -7.65
C ILE A 83 -7.32 17.68 -9.08
N ALA A 84 -7.73 16.56 -9.69
CA ALA A 84 -8.31 16.55 -11.04
C ALA A 84 -9.63 17.36 -11.14
N LEU A 85 -10.37 17.51 -10.05
CA LEU A 85 -11.59 18.33 -9.96
C LEU A 85 -11.32 19.80 -9.59
N GLY A 86 -10.06 20.20 -9.40
CA GLY A 86 -9.68 21.55 -8.97
C GLY A 86 -9.95 21.87 -7.50
N GLN A 87 -10.28 20.86 -6.67
CA GLN A 87 -10.55 21.01 -5.24
C GLN A 87 -9.27 20.79 -4.42
N THR A 88 -8.35 21.75 -4.47
CA THR A 88 -7.00 21.65 -3.87
C THR A 88 -7.01 21.55 -2.33
N GLU A 89 -7.90 22.27 -1.65
CA GLU A 89 -8.00 22.23 -0.18
C GLU A 89 -8.42 20.83 0.34
N ALA A 90 -9.38 20.21 -0.33
CA ALA A 90 -9.80 18.84 -0.02
C ALA A 90 -8.72 17.80 -0.38
N ALA A 91 -7.91 18.07 -1.40
CA ALA A 91 -6.80 17.20 -1.77
C ALA A 91 -5.64 17.25 -0.76
N GLU A 92 -5.32 18.43 -0.24
CA GLU A 92 -4.26 18.61 0.76
C GLU A 92 -4.59 17.88 2.05
N THR A 93 -5.82 18.05 2.57
CA THR A 93 -6.29 17.34 3.77
C THR A 93 -6.24 15.82 3.61
N LEU A 94 -6.65 15.30 2.45
CA LEU A 94 -6.58 13.86 2.15
C LEU A 94 -5.14 13.36 2.00
N THR A 95 -4.24 14.18 1.47
CA THR A 95 -2.81 13.88 1.36
C THR A 95 -2.14 13.81 2.73
N VAL A 96 -2.44 14.76 3.62
CA VAL A 96 -1.94 14.74 5.00
C VAL A 96 -2.48 13.53 5.75
N ALA A 97 -3.78 13.21 5.61
CA ALA A 97 -4.37 12.02 6.20
C ALA A 97 -3.70 10.73 5.70
N SER A 98 -3.44 10.64 4.39
CA SER A 98 -2.71 9.51 3.79
C SER A 98 -1.30 9.41 4.35
N GLY A 99 -0.57 10.52 4.44
CA GLY A 99 0.78 10.58 5.02
C GLY A 99 0.83 10.12 6.48
N ALA A 100 -0.13 10.54 7.30
CA ALA A 100 -0.24 10.11 8.69
C ALA A 100 -0.45 8.59 8.81
N LEU A 101 -1.30 8.00 7.95
CA LEU A 101 -1.53 6.56 7.92
C LEU A 101 -0.28 5.80 7.47
N PHE A 102 0.42 6.27 6.43
CA PHE A 102 1.67 5.67 5.99
C PHE A 102 2.80 5.81 7.02
N PHE A 103 2.80 6.86 7.82
CA PHE A 103 3.75 7.00 8.93
C PHE A 103 3.56 5.89 9.98
N VAL A 104 2.31 5.59 10.35
CA VAL A 104 1.99 4.46 11.23
C VAL A 104 2.44 3.13 10.59
N CYS A 105 2.24 2.94 9.29
CA CYS A 105 2.73 1.78 8.56
C CYS A 105 4.26 1.66 8.62
N ALA A 106 4.99 2.77 8.48
CA ALA A 106 6.44 2.80 8.53
C ALA A 106 6.98 2.42 9.93
N LEU A 107 6.34 2.94 10.99
CA LEU A 107 6.67 2.57 12.37
C LEU A 107 6.41 1.08 12.63
N GLY A 108 5.28 0.55 12.15
CA GLY A 108 4.99 -0.89 12.21
C GLY A 108 5.99 -1.73 11.42
N GLY A 109 6.41 -1.26 10.25
CA GLY A 109 7.44 -1.90 9.44
C GLY A 109 8.79 -1.98 10.17
N TRP A 110 9.18 -0.91 10.88
CA TRP A 110 10.37 -0.92 11.72
C TRP A 110 10.22 -1.91 12.88
N TYR A 111 9.05 -1.96 13.52
CA TYR A 111 8.80 -2.93 14.59
C TYR A 111 8.98 -4.39 14.11
N ILE A 112 8.42 -4.75 12.95
CA ILE A 112 8.55 -6.09 12.38
C ILE A 112 9.99 -6.37 11.99
N LEU A 113 10.68 -5.42 11.36
CA LEU A 113 12.08 -5.60 10.96
C LEU A 113 12.96 -5.90 12.18
N CYS A 114 12.79 -5.17 13.28
CA CYS A 114 13.48 -5.46 14.54
C CYS A 114 13.15 -6.86 15.07
N ALA A 115 11.87 -7.25 15.07
CA ALA A 115 11.44 -8.57 15.52
C ALA A 115 12.07 -9.71 14.68
N GLN A 116 12.12 -9.55 13.36
CA GLN A 116 12.72 -10.53 12.44
C GLN A 116 14.25 -10.63 12.58
N MET A 117 14.94 -9.51 12.84
CA MET A 117 16.39 -9.53 13.10
C MET A 117 16.74 -10.22 14.41
N LEU A 118 15.93 -10.05 15.45
CA LEU A 118 16.10 -10.74 16.73
C LEU A 118 15.88 -12.26 16.59
N GLU A 119 14.87 -12.66 15.81
CA GLU A 119 14.61 -14.07 15.46
C GLU A 119 15.79 -14.67 14.66
N SER A 120 16.30 -13.94 13.65
CA SER A 120 17.43 -14.35 12.83
C SER A 120 18.74 -14.51 13.61
N THR A 121 18.89 -13.86 14.76
CA THR A 121 20.13 -13.87 15.57
C THR A 121 20.04 -14.86 16.73
N ASP A 122 18.95 -15.64 16.84
CA ASP A 122 18.73 -16.66 17.87
C ASP A 122 18.89 -16.11 19.31
N MET A 123 18.48 -14.84 19.53
CA MET A 123 18.54 -14.21 20.86
C MET A 123 17.37 -14.71 21.74
N PRO A 124 17.58 -14.91 23.06
CA PRO A 124 16.59 -15.49 23.98
C PRO A 124 15.36 -14.60 24.27
N PHE A 125 15.25 -13.43 23.63
CA PHE A 125 14.13 -12.50 23.78
C PHE A 125 13.31 -12.44 22.48
N GLN A 126 12.09 -12.99 22.52
CA GLN A 126 11.14 -12.87 21.41
C GLN A 126 10.20 -11.69 21.66
N LEU A 127 10.26 -10.67 20.80
CA LEU A 127 9.26 -9.61 20.82
C LEU A 127 7.90 -10.17 20.33
N PRO A 128 6.81 -9.94 21.07
CA PRO A 128 5.50 -10.44 20.70
C PRO A 128 5.00 -9.70 19.47
N VAL A 129 5.15 -10.35 18.33
CA VAL A 129 4.56 -9.90 17.07
C VAL A 129 3.03 -10.08 17.05
N GLY A 130 2.50 -10.87 17.99
CA GLY A 130 1.07 -11.15 18.12
C GLY A 130 0.65 -12.24 17.13
N ASP A 131 0.57 -13.47 17.61
CA ASP A 131 0.07 -14.59 16.82
C ASP A 131 -1.47 -14.52 16.78
N LEU A 132 -2.04 -14.31 15.58
CA LEU A 132 -3.48 -14.42 15.35
C LEU A 132 -3.90 -15.86 14.96
N SER A 133 -2.99 -16.84 14.99
CA SER A 133 -3.35 -18.22 14.64
C SER A 133 -4.45 -18.80 15.53
N HIS A 134 -4.68 -18.21 16.71
CA HIS A 134 -5.77 -18.59 17.61
C HIS A 134 -7.16 -18.08 17.18
N LEU A 135 -7.25 -17.03 16.34
CA LEU A 135 -8.52 -16.46 15.85
C LEU A 135 -9.11 -17.23 14.66
N LEU A 136 -8.30 -18.02 13.95
CA LEU A 136 -8.77 -18.83 12.83
C LEU A 136 -8.32 -20.28 13.00
N LYS A 137 -9.19 -21.10 13.61
CA LYS A 137 -9.00 -22.54 13.79
C LYS A 137 -8.57 -23.16 12.45
N ARG A 138 -7.31 -23.60 12.38
CA ARG A 138 -6.73 -24.25 11.20
C ARG A 138 -7.65 -25.39 10.80
N LYS A 139 -8.05 -25.45 9.52
CA LYS A 139 -8.81 -26.61 9.00
C LYS A 139 -7.95 -27.85 9.29
N PRO A 140 -8.46 -28.88 9.99
CA PRO A 140 -7.68 -30.07 10.26
C PRO A 140 -7.24 -30.65 8.92
N SER A 141 -5.94 -30.88 8.77
CA SER A 141 -5.39 -31.67 7.67
C SER A 141 -6.15 -32.98 7.64
N ALA A 142 -6.76 -33.29 6.49
CA ALA A 142 -7.32 -34.60 6.26
C ALA A 142 -6.16 -35.61 6.36
N LYS A 143 -6.24 -36.40 7.43
CA LYS A 143 -5.48 -37.61 7.81
C LYS A 143 -4.46 -38.16 6.81
N SER A 144 -3.29 -38.42 7.37
CA SER A 144 -2.44 -39.59 7.15
C SER A 144 -3.22 -40.89 6.87
N GLU A 145 -3.21 -41.37 5.63
CA GLU A 145 -3.43 -42.79 5.27
C GLU A 145 -2.66 -43.11 3.96
N GLU A 146 -1.33 -43.17 4.03
CA GLU A 146 -0.53 -43.94 3.05
C GLU A 146 0.79 -44.43 3.69
N HIS A 147 0.66 -45.08 4.84
CA HIS A 147 1.71 -45.91 5.41
C HIS A 147 1.12 -47.28 5.78
N SER A 148 0.53 -47.95 4.78
CA SER A 148 0.29 -49.40 4.74
C SER A 148 -0.37 -49.75 3.40
N ALA A 149 0.45 -49.99 2.37
CA ALA A 149 0.18 -50.86 1.24
C ALA A 149 1.51 -51.30 0.64
#